data_AF-A0A837B4Z4-F1
#
_entry.id   AF-A0A837B4Z4-F1
#
_cell.length_a   1.000
_cell.length_b   1.000
_cell.length_c   1.000
_cell.angle_alpha   90.00
_cell.angle_beta   90.00
_cell.angle_gamma   90.00
#
_symmetry.space_group_name_H-M   'P 1'
#
loop_
_entity.id
_entity.type
_entity.pdbx_description
1 polymer ?
#
loop_
_entity_poly.entity_id
_entity_poly.type
_entity_poly.pdbx_seq_one_letter_code
_entity_poly.pdbx_strand_id
1 'polypeptide(L)'
;CHRLSQASAACGLAIYAPLHDGEADLVVRAFCPGDGIPEDPVTGSANACIGARLHGERRLPGAGLRYIASQGREVGRDGRVHVEVDDQDEVWIGGTTLQVIDGRIDW
;
A
#
# COMPACT_ATOMS: atom_id res chain seq x y z
N CYS A 1 -10.17 -14.59 2.04
CA CYS A 1 -10.45 -13.20 1.67
C CYS A 1 -11.90 -13.00 1.21
N HIS A 2 -12.34 -13.67 0.12
CA HIS A 2 -13.68 -13.46 -0.47
C HIS A 2 -14.88 -13.43 0.51
N ARG A 3 -15.01 -14.44 1.40
CA ARG A 3 -16.08 -14.44 2.42
C ARG A 3 -16.03 -13.25 3.38
N LEU A 4 -14.82 -12.79 3.74
CA LEU A 4 -14.63 -11.66 4.64
C LEU A 4 -15.03 -10.36 3.96
N SER A 5 -14.60 -10.15 2.71
CA SER A 5 -14.98 -9.00 1.88
C SER A 5 -16.50 -8.91 1.71
N GLN A 6 -17.17 -10.04 1.44
CA GLN A 6 -18.64 -10.08 1.36
C GLN A 6 -19.32 -9.74 2.69
N ALA A 7 -18.79 -10.25 3.82
CA ALA A 7 -19.38 -10.01 5.13
C ALA A 7 -19.21 -8.57 5.63
N SER A 8 -18.15 -7.87 5.20
CA SER A 8 -17.87 -6.48 5.61
C SER A 8 -18.30 -5.43 4.59
N ALA A 9 -18.78 -5.85 3.40
CA ALA A 9 -18.99 -4.98 2.24
C ALA A 9 -17.72 -4.21 1.80
N ALA A 10 -16.52 -4.66 2.20
CA ALA A 10 -15.26 -4.09 1.75
C ALA A 10 -14.84 -4.68 0.39
N CYS A 11 -14.18 -3.89 -0.47
CA CYS A 11 -13.62 -4.38 -1.73
C CYS A 11 -12.54 -5.45 -1.53
N GLY A 12 -11.84 -5.41 -0.39
CA GLY A 12 -10.69 -6.27 -0.11
C GLY A 12 -10.24 -6.27 1.34
N LEU A 13 -9.07 -6.88 1.54
CA LEU A 13 -8.35 -6.95 2.81
C LEU A 13 -6.89 -6.57 2.58
N ALA A 14 -6.41 -5.57 3.32
CA ALA A 14 -5.00 -5.25 3.42
C ALA A 14 -4.42 -5.84 4.71
N ILE A 15 -3.30 -6.55 4.59
CA ILE A 15 -2.53 -7.11 5.71
C ILE A 15 -1.18 -6.43 5.70
N TYR A 16 -0.68 -6.05 6.87
CA TYR A 16 0.66 -5.46 7.00
C TYR A 16 1.38 -5.98 8.24
N ALA A 17 2.70 -5.97 8.19
CA ALA A 17 3.57 -6.33 9.29
C ALA A 17 4.87 -5.51 9.26
N PRO A 18 5.52 -5.27 10.41
CA PRO A 18 6.86 -4.68 10.46
C PRO A 18 7.86 -5.48 9.63
N LEU A 19 8.69 -4.76 8.88
CA LEU A 19 9.83 -5.29 8.14
C LEU A 19 11.09 -4.61 8.66
N HIS A 20 12.18 -5.37 8.81
CA HIS A 20 13.44 -4.89 9.37
C HIS A 20 14.60 -5.28 8.45
N ASP A 21 14.44 -5.08 7.14
CA ASP A 21 15.45 -5.39 6.12
C ASP A 21 16.34 -4.18 5.76
N GLY A 22 16.03 -3.00 6.31
CA GLY A 22 16.74 -1.75 6.07
C GLY A 22 16.32 -1.04 4.78
N GLU A 23 15.44 -1.64 3.97
CA GLU A 23 14.92 -1.04 2.74
C GLU A 23 13.46 -0.58 2.86
N ALA A 24 12.67 -1.26 3.69
CA ALA A 24 11.31 -0.86 4.02
C ALA A 24 10.98 -1.15 5.49
N ASP A 25 10.03 -0.38 6.01
CA ASP A 25 9.59 -0.42 7.41
C ASP A 25 8.40 -1.36 7.61
N LEU A 26 7.58 -1.53 6.56
CA LEU A 26 6.45 -2.46 6.53
C LEU A 26 6.50 -3.34 5.29
N VAL A 27 6.01 -4.56 5.43
CA VAL A 27 5.49 -5.35 4.30
C VAL A 27 3.97 -5.26 4.28
N VAL A 28 3.40 -5.06 3.10
CA VAL A 28 1.95 -4.95 2.87
C VAL A 28 1.54 -5.97 1.81
N ARG A 29 0.35 -6.55 1.97
CA ARG A 29 -0.33 -7.37 0.95
C ARG A 29 -1.79 -6.96 0.87
N ALA A 30 -2.30 -6.74 -0.35
CA ALA A 30 -3.66 -6.28 -0.60
C ALA A 30 -4.43 -7.29 -1.45
N PHE A 31 -5.42 -7.95 -0.87
CA PHE A 31 -6.29 -8.92 -1.53
C PHE A 31 -7.62 -8.26 -1.87
N CYS A 32 -7.92 -8.06 -3.14
CA CYS A 32 -9.07 -7.25 -3.61
C CYS A 32 -10.08 -8.08 -4.43
N PRO A 33 -10.62 -9.20 -3.91
CA PRO A 33 -11.49 -10.08 -4.68
C PRO A 33 -12.83 -9.42 -5.07
N GLY A 34 -13.24 -8.34 -4.40
CA GLY A 34 -14.40 -7.54 -4.80
C GLY A 34 -14.22 -6.85 -6.15
N ASP A 35 -12.97 -6.54 -6.52
CA ASP A 35 -12.60 -5.92 -7.79
C ASP A 35 -12.19 -6.95 -8.86
N GLY A 36 -12.38 -8.26 -8.56
CA GLY A 36 -11.92 -9.34 -9.43
C GLY A 36 -10.40 -9.56 -9.42
N ILE A 37 -9.67 -8.89 -8.52
CA ILE A 37 -8.21 -8.97 -8.40
C ILE A 37 -7.85 -9.88 -7.21
N PRO A 38 -7.23 -11.05 -7.43
CA PRO A 38 -6.85 -11.93 -6.32
C PRO A 38 -5.92 -11.24 -5.30
N GLU A 39 -4.90 -10.55 -5.80
CA GLU A 39 -3.96 -9.74 -5.05
C GLU A 39 -3.44 -8.62 -5.95
N ASP A 40 -3.52 -7.38 -5.47
CA ASP A 40 -3.01 -6.20 -6.18
C ASP A 40 -1.54 -5.97 -5.82
N PRO A 41 -0.62 -5.89 -6.80
CA PRO A 41 0.81 -5.78 -6.54
C PRO A 41 1.21 -4.50 -5.79
N VAL A 42 0.55 -3.36 -6.00
CA VAL A 42 0.86 -2.10 -5.29
C VAL A 42 -0.41 -1.26 -5.17
N THR A 43 -0.90 -1.06 -3.95
CA THR A 43 -2.20 -0.43 -3.70
C THR A 43 -2.05 0.84 -2.87
N GLY A 44 -2.05 2.00 -3.53
CA GLY A 44 -1.86 3.30 -2.85
C GLY A 44 -2.91 3.58 -1.78
N SER A 45 -4.19 3.30 -2.06
CA SER A 45 -5.29 3.52 -1.11
C SER A 45 -5.18 2.65 0.15
N ALA A 46 -4.75 1.39 0.01
CA ALA A 46 -4.51 0.52 1.16
C ALA A 46 -3.38 1.07 2.05
N ASN A 47 -2.29 1.52 1.44
CA ASN A 47 -1.16 2.13 2.17
C ASN A 47 -1.57 3.44 2.85
N ALA A 48 -2.40 4.28 2.22
CA ALA A 48 -2.96 5.49 2.84
C ALA A 48 -3.78 5.15 4.10
N CYS A 49 -4.69 4.17 4.01
CA CYS A 49 -5.49 3.73 5.15
C CYS A 49 -4.63 3.16 6.30
N ILE A 50 -3.57 2.42 5.97
CA ILE A 50 -2.61 1.91 6.96
C ILE A 50 -1.88 3.06 7.64
N GLY A 51 -1.40 4.04 6.86
CA GLY A 51 -0.72 5.23 7.37
C GLY A 51 -1.61 6.03 8.34
N ALA A 52 -2.85 6.33 7.93
CA ALA A 52 -3.81 7.04 8.77
C ALA A 52 -4.10 6.30 10.08
N ARG A 53 -4.28 4.98 10.00
CA ARG A 53 -4.52 4.14 11.18
C ARG A 53 -3.33 4.13 12.14
N LEU A 54 -2.11 3.94 11.62
CA LEU A 54 -0.90 3.90 12.45
C LEU A 54 -0.58 5.25 13.06
N HIS A 55 -0.83 6.35 12.35
CA HIS A 55 -0.72 7.71 12.89
C HIS A 55 -1.68 7.94 14.06
N GLY A 56 -2.96 7.60 13.89
CA GLY A 56 -3.95 7.69 14.97
C GLY A 56 -3.60 6.86 16.20
N GLU A 57 -2.86 5.77 16.03
CA GLU A 57 -2.34 4.94 17.13
C GLU A 57 -0.98 5.41 17.69
N ARG A 58 -0.35 6.43 17.08
CA ARG A 58 1.03 6.86 17.37
C ARG A 58 2.06 5.73 17.21
N ARG A 59 1.89 4.93 16.16
CA ARG A 59 2.66 3.71 15.86
C ARG A 59 3.25 3.73 14.44
N LEU A 60 3.41 4.90 13.84
CA LEU A 60 4.13 5.01 12.57
C LEU A 60 5.54 4.43 12.75
N PRO A 61 5.98 3.53 11.85
CA PRO A 61 7.34 3.03 11.86
C PRO A 61 8.26 4.06 11.16
N GLY A 62 9.55 3.77 11.09
CA GLY A 62 10.53 4.65 10.45
C GLY A 62 10.94 5.85 11.30
N ALA A 63 11.34 6.93 10.64
CA ALA A 63 11.90 8.12 11.27
C ALA A 63 10.95 9.32 11.11
N GLY A 64 10.45 9.83 12.23
CA GLY A 64 9.49 10.93 12.24
C GLY A 64 8.11 10.46 11.75
N LEU A 65 7.47 11.26 10.88
CA LEU A 65 6.15 10.97 10.31
C LEU A 65 6.24 10.32 8.91
N ARG A 66 7.34 9.61 8.62
CA ARG A 66 7.64 9.05 7.30
C ARG A 66 8.13 7.61 7.39
N TYR A 67 7.66 6.78 6.48
CA TYR A 67 8.09 5.39 6.34
C TYR A 67 7.95 4.87 4.91
N ILE A 68 8.54 3.71 4.64
CA ILE A 68 8.45 3.01 3.35
C ILE A 68 7.73 1.67 3.56
N ALA A 69 6.72 1.39 2.74
CA ALA A 69 6.08 0.09 2.65
C ALA A 69 6.52 -0.68 1.39
N SER A 70 6.89 -1.94 1.57
CA SER A 70 7.11 -2.90 0.49
C SER A 70 5.80 -3.64 0.18
N GLN A 71 5.42 -3.76 -1.09
CA GLN A 71 4.25 -4.53 -1.51
C GLN A 71 4.52 -5.31 -2.81
N GLY A 72 3.99 -6.53 -2.88
CA GLY A 72 3.89 -7.30 -4.13
C GLY A 72 5.02 -8.29 -4.39
N ARG A 73 6.02 -8.41 -3.50
CA ARG A 73 7.18 -9.35 -3.67
C ARG A 73 6.70 -10.78 -3.90
N GLU A 74 5.64 -11.18 -3.20
CA GLU A 74 5.00 -12.49 -3.26
C GLU A 74 4.32 -12.78 -4.61
N VAL A 75 3.97 -11.75 -5.38
CA VAL A 75 3.38 -11.86 -6.72
C VAL A 75 4.36 -11.42 -7.82
N GLY A 76 5.66 -11.40 -7.51
CA GLY A 76 6.73 -11.13 -8.46
C GLY A 76 6.88 -9.66 -8.85
N ARG A 77 6.37 -8.73 -8.03
CA ARG A 77 6.52 -7.28 -8.17
C ARG A 77 7.27 -6.72 -6.96
N ASP A 78 7.98 -5.59 -7.08
CA ASP A 78 8.72 -5.04 -5.94
C ASP A 78 8.36 -3.57 -5.73
N GLY A 79 7.11 -3.34 -5.33
CA GLY A 79 6.61 -1.99 -5.07
C GLY A 79 7.23 -1.39 -3.81
N ARG A 80 7.56 -0.09 -3.90
CA ARG A 80 7.96 0.73 -2.75
C ARG A 80 7.03 1.94 -2.68
N VAL A 81 6.28 2.02 -1.59
CA VAL A 81 5.33 3.10 -1.33
C VAL A 81 5.90 3.95 -0.21
N HIS A 82 6.22 5.21 -0.53
CA HIS A 82 6.58 6.22 0.44
C HIS A 82 5.32 6.76 1.08
N VAL A 83 5.27 6.73 2.41
CA VAL A 83 4.16 7.25 3.19
C VAL A 83 4.69 8.38 4.07
N GLU A 84 4.00 9.51 4.03
CA GLU A 84 4.26 10.67 4.86
C GLU A 84 2.95 11.14 5.50
N VAL A 85 3.02 11.55 6.77
CA VAL A 85 1.95 12.32 7.41
C VAL A 85 2.47 13.72 7.64
N ASP A 86 1.75 14.72 7.15
CA ASP A 86 2.14 16.12 7.31
C ASP A 86 1.72 16.69 8.68
N ASP A 87 1.97 17.99 8.87
CA ASP A 87 1.63 18.72 10.09
C ASP A 87 0.13 18.99 10.25
N GLN A 88 -0.67 18.72 9.21
CA GLN A 88 -2.13 18.80 9.21
C GLN A 88 -2.80 17.43 9.38
N ASP A 89 -2.03 16.41 9.75
CA ASP A 89 -2.44 15.01 9.89
C ASP A 89 -2.93 14.38 8.57
N GLU A 90 -2.57 14.95 7.41
CA GLU A 90 -2.91 14.40 6.09
C GLU A 90 -1.89 13.36 5.63
N VAL A 91 -2.38 12.24 5.09
CA VAL A 91 -1.54 11.13 4.63
C VAL A 91 -1.23 11.29 3.15
N TRP A 92 0.05 11.48 2.85
CA TRP A 92 0.61 11.54 1.52
C TRP A 92 1.22 10.21 1.12
N ILE A 93 0.92 9.79 -0.11
CA ILE A 93 1.44 8.56 -0.71
C ILE A 93 2.20 8.89 -1.98
N GLY A 94 3.42 8.38 -2.09
CA GLY A 94 4.28 8.60 -3.25
C GLY A 94 5.11 7.38 -3.61
N GLY A 95 5.71 7.43 -4.79
CA GLY A 95 6.60 6.38 -5.28
C GLY A 95 7.22 6.78 -6.61
N THR A 96 8.37 6.19 -6.92
CA THR A 96 9.03 6.38 -8.21
C THR A 96 8.30 5.60 -9.30
N THR A 97 8.10 6.23 -10.46
CA THR A 97 7.52 5.59 -11.64
C THR A 97 8.56 5.45 -12.75
N LEU A 98 8.48 4.36 -13.52
CA LEU A 98 9.25 4.18 -14.74
C LEU A 98 8.28 4.05 -15.92
N GLN A 99 8.42 4.91 -16.92
CA GLN A 99 7.64 4.81 -18.15
C GLN A 99 8.08 3.57 -18.93
N VAL A 100 7.15 2.61 -19.13
CA VAL A 100 7.44 1.34 -19.83
C VAL A 100 7.08 1.42 -21.31
N ILE A 101 6.02 2.15 -21.65
CA ILE A 101 5.52 2.31 -23.02
C ILE A 101 5.32 3.79 -23.28
N ASP A 102 5.81 4.26 -24.43
CA ASP A 102 5.52 5.56 -25.00
C ASP A 102 4.95 5.34 -26.40
N GLY A 103 3.84 5.99 -26.74
CA GLY A 103 3.21 5.77 -28.04
C GLY A 103 1.83 6.40 -28.21
N ARG A 104 1.14 5.98 -29.26
CA ARG A 104 -0.18 6.50 -29.67
C ARG A 104 -1.13 5.34 -29.94
N ILE A 105 -2.40 5.52 -29.57
CA ILE A 105 -3.50 4.60 -29.89
C ILE A 105 -4.45 5.34 -30.83
N ASP A 106 -4.71 4.76 -32.00
CA ASP A 106 -5.80 5.18 -32.88
C ASP A 106 -6.99 4.24 -32.62
N TRP A 107 -8.17 4.82 -32.46
CA TRP A 107 -9.42 4.13 -32.08
C TRP A 107 -10.38 4.05 -33.27
#